data_AF-X0T0B8-F1
#
_entry.id   AF-X0T0B8-F1
#
_cell.length_a   1.000
_cell.length_b   1.000
_cell.length_c   1.000
_cell.angle_alpha   90.00
_cell.angle_beta   90.00
_cell.angle_gamma   90.00
#
_symmetry.space_group_name_H-M   'P 1'
#
loop_
_entity.id
_entity.type
_entity.pdbx_description
1 polymer ?
#
loop_
_entity_poly.entity_id
_entity_poly.type
_entity_poly.pdbx_seq_one_letter_code
_entity_poly.pdbx_strand_id
1 'polypeptide(L)'
;NRPRIGYANAESTRMMLGTVPVEADGSAYFRAPARKPLYFQALDEKGRAVQSMRSVTYLQPGERRSCLGCHEPRGTVPTNRQNLLALKRPPSKIEPGPDGSRPFSYPRLVQPVLDRRCVRCHDGKTGDLKSPLVLTGEPTDTFSKSYESLKPYVRWYEWGGSSITQIITRPGRIGADESPLLKVLEDSTHAKHFNLTKEERNRLHIWLDGNVPFYGTYDETQQLAQRNGEAVPLPLIQ
;
A
#
# COMPACT_ATOMS: atom_id res chain seq x y z
N ASN A 1 7.36 -15.02 12.08
CA ASN A 1 7.72 -13.63 11.68
C ASN A 1 8.71 -13.04 12.67
N ARG A 2 10.01 -13.30 12.49
CA ARG A 2 11.06 -12.57 13.19
C ARG A 2 12.11 -12.16 12.16
N PRO A 3 12.42 -10.86 12.02
CA PRO A 3 11.72 -9.74 12.67
C PRO A 3 10.28 -9.58 12.18
N ARG A 4 9.45 -8.85 12.93
CA ARG A 4 8.12 -8.47 12.48
C ARG A 4 8.23 -7.23 11.60
N ILE A 5 7.41 -7.18 10.55
CA ILE A 5 7.33 -6.01 9.65
C ILE A 5 5.96 -5.32 9.68
N GLY A 6 4.98 -5.94 10.34
CA GLY A 6 3.62 -5.45 10.48
C GLY A 6 2.69 -6.50 11.10
N TYR A 7 1.38 -6.38 10.87
CA TYR A 7 0.39 -7.33 11.37
C TYR A 7 0.47 -8.71 10.74
N ALA A 8 0.62 -8.75 9.42
CA ALA A 8 0.50 -9.97 8.65
C ALA A 8 1.53 -11.04 9.03
N ASN A 9 1.06 -12.27 9.11
CA ASN A 9 1.93 -13.43 9.15
C ASN A 9 2.56 -13.75 7.78
N ALA A 10 3.85 -14.05 7.80
CA ALA A 10 4.69 -14.44 6.66
C ALA A 10 4.63 -13.45 5.48
N GLU A 11 4.66 -12.14 5.78
CA GLU A 11 4.68 -11.09 4.77
C GLU A 11 6.11 -10.70 4.35
N SER A 12 6.24 -10.29 3.09
CA SER A 12 7.44 -9.75 2.48
C SER A 12 7.59 -8.25 2.75
N THR A 13 8.81 -7.78 3.03
CA THR A 13 9.08 -6.33 2.94
C THR A 13 8.91 -5.89 1.50
N ARG A 14 8.26 -4.74 1.31
CA ARG A 14 7.88 -4.24 -0.01
C ARG A 14 8.18 -2.75 -0.11
N MET A 15 8.15 -2.29 -1.34
CA MET A 15 8.20 -0.86 -1.67
C MET A 15 7.29 -0.60 -2.86
N MET A 16 6.58 0.53 -2.83
CA MET A 16 5.83 1.03 -3.98
C MET A 16 6.80 1.73 -4.91
N LEU A 17 6.98 1.20 -6.12
CA LEU A 17 7.80 1.87 -7.14
C LEU A 17 7.17 3.19 -7.59
N GLY A 18 5.84 3.21 -7.72
CA GLY A 18 5.05 4.33 -8.17
C GLY A 18 3.83 3.89 -8.97
N THR A 19 3.24 4.81 -9.72
CA THR A 19 2.07 4.56 -10.60
C THR A 19 2.39 4.86 -12.06
N VAL A 20 1.56 4.32 -12.94
CA VAL A 20 1.61 4.54 -14.39
C VAL A 20 0.17 4.65 -14.92
N PRO A 21 -0.09 5.45 -15.96
CA PRO A 21 -1.44 5.61 -16.49
C PRO A 21 -1.92 4.34 -17.19
N VAL A 22 -3.23 4.10 -17.09
CA VAL A 22 -4.00 3.12 -17.85
C VAL A 22 -4.88 3.90 -18.83
N GLU A 23 -4.89 3.49 -20.09
CA GLU A 23 -5.69 4.12 -21.14
C GLU A 23 -7.18 3.74 -21.01
N ALA A 24 -8.04 4.46 -21.73
CA ALA A 24 -9.49 4.22 -21.72
C ALA A 24 -9.89 2.81 -22.22
N ASP A 25 -9.05 2.17 -23.04
CA ASP A 25 -9.23 0.78 -23.50
C ASP A 25 -8.67 -0.27 -22.52
N GLY A 26 -8.22 0.16 -21.33
CA GLY A 26 -7.63 -0.70 -20.31
C GLY A 26 -6.15 -1.05 -20.54
N SER A 27 -5.54 -0.56 -21.63
CA SER A 27 -4.15 -0.86 -21.95
C SER A 27 -3.16 -0.02 -21.14
N ALA A 28 -2.01 -0.59 -20.79
CA ALA A 28 -0.92 0.11 -20.11
C ALA A 28 0.43 -0.27 -20.71
N TYR A 29 1.31 0.72 -20.90
CA TYR A 29 2.65 0.53 -21.44
C TYR A 29 3.67 1.43 -20.73
N PHE A 30 4.64 0.82 -20.06
CA PHE A 30 5.57 1.51 -19.17
C PHE A 30 6.92 0.81 -19.05
N ARG A 31 7.93 1.56 -18.56
CA ARG A 31 9.24 1.01 -18.20
C ARG A 31 9.21 0.50 -16.76
N ALA A 32 9.86 -0.64 -16.52
CA ALA A 32 9.99 -1.26 -15.21
C ALA A 32 11.47 -1.61 -14.94
N PRO A 33 11.90 -1.71 -13.66
CA PRO A 33 13.26 -2.10 -13.35
C PRO A 33 13.51 -3.56 -13.75
N ALA A 34 14.72 -3.82 -14.26
CA ALA A 34 15.17 -5.16 -14.59
C ALA A 34 15.74 -5.88 -13.37
N ARG A 35 15.67 -7.22 -13.37
CA ARG A 35 16.23 -8.12 -12.35
C ARG A 35 15.68 -7.88 -10.94
N LYS A 36 14.47 -7.35 -10.84
CA LYS A 36 13.75 -7.14 -9.57
C LYS A 36 12.40 -7.86 -9.62
N PRO A 37 11.94 -8.49 -8.53
CA PRO A 37 10.60 -9.05 -8.46
C PRO A 37 9.56 -7.92 -8.39
N LEU A 38 8.55 -8.00 -9.24
CA LEU A 38 7.50 -7.00 -9.41
C LEU A 38 6.13 -7.64 -9.28
N TYR A 39 5.20 -6.89 -8.70
CA TYR A 39 3.78 -7.15 -8.81
C TYR A 39 3.03 -5.86 -9.11
N PHE A 40 1.80 -6.01 -9.61
CA PHE A 40 0.97 -4.91 -10.04
C PHE A 40 -0.35 -4.89 -9.28
N GLN A 41 -0.88 -3.69 -9.09
CA GLN A 41 -2.23 -3.44 -8.61
C GLN A 41 -2.93 -2.57 -9.65
N ALA A 42 -4.12 -3.00 -10.09
CA ALA A 42 -4.99 -2.16 -10.90
C ALA A 42 -5.73 -1.21 -9.97
N LEU A 43 -5.75 0.09 -10.27
CA LEU A 43 -6.29 1.11 -9.37
C LEU A 43 -7.59 1.71 -9.92
N ASP A 44 -8.49 2.13 -9.04
CA ASP A 44 -9.67 2.93 -9.39
C ASP A 44 -9.34 4.44 -9.50
N GLU A 45 -10.34 5.25 -9.84
CA GLU A 45 -10.21 6.73 -9.94
C GLU A 45 -9.79 7.41 -8.62
N LYS A 46 -10.01 6.75 -7.48
CA LYS A 46 -9.66 7.23 -6.14
C LYS A 46 -8.28 6.74 -5.69
N GLY A 47 -7.58 6.00 -6.54
CA GLY A 47 -6.25 5.43 -6.26
C GLY A 47 -6.29 4.18 -5.37
N ARG A 48 -7.43 3.54 -5.18
CA ARG A 48 -7.56 2.28 -4.43
C ARG A 48 -7.31 1.09 -5.35
N ALA A 49 -6.65 0.06 -4.84
CA ALA A 49 -6.46 -1.17 -5.58
C ALA A 49 -7.79 -1.91 -5.78
N VAL A 50 -8.21 -2.03 -7.05
CA VAL A 50 -9.33 -2.88 -7.45
C VAL A 50 -8.91 -4.35 -7.43
N GLN A 51 -7.71 -4.66 -7.95
CA GLN A 51 -7.20 -6.02 -7.98
C GLN A 51 -5.69 -6.01 -7.76
N SER A 52 -5.20 -6.96 -6.97
CA SER A 52 -3.79 -7.10 -6.64
C SER A 52 -3.24 -8.43 -7.12
N MET A 53 -2.12 -8.39 -7.84
CA MET A 53 -1.40 -9.60 -8.24
C MET A 53 -0.81 -10.30 -7.00
N ARG A 54 -0.97 -11.63 -6.91
CA ARG A 54 -0.40 -12.48 -5.83
C ARG A 54 0.76 -13.36 -6.31
N SER A 55 1.29 -13.06 -7.49
CA SER A 55 2.48 -13.65 -8.08
C SER A 55 3.57 -12.59 -8.22
N VAL A 56 4.75 -12.99 -8.69
CA VAL A 56 5.81 -12.06 -9.09
C VAL A 56 6.10 -12.19 -10.58
N THR A 57 6.50 -11.08 -11.21
CA THR A 57 7.13 -11.06 -12.53
C THR A 57 8.47 -10.36 -12.42
N TYR A 58 9.39 -10.68 -13.31
CA TYR A 58 10.67 -9.98 -13.46
C TYR A 58 10.99 -9.87 -14.93
N LEU A 59 11.90 -8.95 -15.26
CA LEU A 59 12.38 -8.70 -16.62
C LEU A 59 13.90 -8.69 -16.63
N GLN A 60 14.52 -9.11 -17.72
CA GLN A 60 15.93 -8.88 -18.01
C GLN A 60 16.15 -7.49 -18.62
N PRO A 61 17.39 -6.93 -18.56
CA PRO A 61 17.70 -5.68 -19.23
C PRO A 61 17.36 -5.75 -20.73
N GLY A 62 16.58 -4.79 -21.22
CA GLY A 62 16.14 -4.74 -22.62
C GLY A 62 14.94 -5.63 -22.97
N GLU A 63 14.48 -6.49 -22.06
CA GLU A 63 13.33 -7.37 -22.29
C GLU A 63 12.03 -6.56 -22.43
N ARG A 64 11.19 -6.95 -23.39
CA ARG A 64 9.80 -6.48 -23.52
C ARG A 64 8.87 -7.64 -23.21
N ARG A 65 8.06 -7.47 -22.16
CA ARG A 65 7.05 -8.45 -21.76
C ARG A 65 5.64 -7.88 -21.97
N SER A 66 4.72 -8.71 -22.43
CA SER A 66 3.30 -8.36 -22.56
C SER A 66 2.44 -9.37 -21.81
N CYS A 67 1.40 -8.88 -21.15
CA CYS A 67 0.34 -9.67 -20.53
C CYS A 67 -0.96 -9.41 -21.31
N LEU A 68 -1.85 -10.40 -21.42
CA LEU A 68 -3.14 -10.22 -22.10
C LEU A 68 -4.15 -9.46 -21.24
N GLY A 69 -4.10 -9.73 -19.94
CA GLY A 69 -4.98 -9.16 -18.93
C GLY A 69 -4.49 -9.55 -17.54
N CYS A 70 -5.20 -9.08 -16.52
CA CYS A 70 -4.88 -9.34 -15.11
C CYS A 70 -5.31 -10.76 -14.73
N HIS A 71 -4.37 -11.72 -14.79
CA HIS A 71 -4.56 -13.17 -14.51
C HIS A 71 -5.10 -14.02 -15.68
N GLU A 72 -4.92 -13.56 -16.92
CA GLU A 72 -5.20 -14.37 -18.10
C GLU A 72 -4.17 -15.51 -18.28
N PRO A 73 -4.56 -16.66 -18.89
CA PRO A 73 -3.65 -17.77 -19.17
C PRO A 73 -2.40 -17.33 -19.94
N ARG A 74 -1.27 -17.96 -19.62
CA ARG A 74 -0.03 -17.77 -20.38
C ARG A 74 -0.11 -18.59 -21.66
N GLY A 75 0.32 -18.03 -22.79
CA GLY A 75 0.40 -18.74 -24.07
C GLY A 75 -0.79 -18.51 -25.02
N THR A 76 -1.82 -17.79 -24.58
CA THR A 76 -2.85 -17.27 -25.48
C THR A 76 -2.32 -16.04 -26.24
N VAL A 77 -2.70 -15.92 -27.51
CA VAL A 77 -2.34 -14.77 -28.35
C VAL A 77 -3.49 -13.77 -28.29
N PRO A 78 -3.24 -12.49 -28.01
CA PRO A 78 -4.31 -11.50 -28.03
C PRO A 78 -4.77 -11.33 -29.47
N THR A 79 -6.08 -11.46 -29.69
CA THR A 79 -6.71 -11.36 -31.02
C THR A 79 -6.57 -9.98 -31.65
N ASN A 80 -6.23 -8.93 -30.88
CA ASN A 80 -6.21 -7.56 -31.40
C ASN A 80 -5.11 -6.64 -30.82
N ARG A 81 -3.82 -7.03 -30.92
CA ARG A 81 -2.69 -6.17 -30.44
C ARG A 81 -2.60 -4.81 -31.12
N GLN A 82 -3.05 -4.71 -32.38
CA GLN A 82 -2.78 -3.55 -33.24
C GLN A 82 -3.53 -2.27 -32.80
N ASN A 83 -4.56 -2.39 -31.96
CA ASN A 83 -5.41 -1.26 -31.58
C ASN A 83 -5.23 -0.76 -30.13
N LEU A 84 -4.28 -1.31 -29.36
CA LEU A 84 -4.07 -0.86 -27.97
C LEU A 84 -3.56 0.58 -27.93
N LEU A 85 -4.29 1.46 -27.24
CA LEU A 85 -3.98 2.89 -27.14
C LEU A 85 -2.60 3.12 -26.53
N ALA A 86 -2.21 2.34 -25.52
CA ALA A 86 -0.93 2.53 -24.83
C ALA A 86 0.28 2.28 -25.74
N LEU A 87 0.14 1.52 -26.83
CA LEU A 87 1.21 1.26 -27.79
C LEU A 87 1.38 2.38 -28.83
N LYS A 88 0.45 3.34 -28.90
CA LYS A 88 0.51 4.51 -29.80
C LYS A 88 1.42 5.63 -29.27
N ARG A 89 1.98 5.46 -28.07
CA ARG A 89 2.88 6.41 -27.43
C ARG A 89 4.12 5.70 -26.84
N PRO A 90 5.19 6.44 -26.52
CA PRO A 90 6.31 5.88 -25.79
C PRO A 90 5.90 5.29 -24.43
N PRO A 91 6.66 4.31 -23.90
CA PRO A 91 6.36 3.73 -22.59
C PRO A 91 6.43 4.79 -21.50
N SER A 92 5.42 4.83 -20.62
CA SER A 92 5.39 5.73 -19.46
C SER A 92 6.58 5.48 -18.52
N LYS A 93 7.04 6.57 -17.91
CA LYS A 93 7.90 6.49 -16.72
C LYS A 93 7.02 6.26 -15.49
N ILE A 94 7.58 5.60 -14.48
CA ILE A 94 6.89 5.39 -13.20
C ILE A 94 6.89 6.72 -12.44
N GLU A 95 5.71 7.19 -12.04
CA GLU A 95 5.53 8.35 -11.17
C GLU A 95 5.66 7.91 -9.70
N PRO A 96 6.67 8.40 -8.95
CA PRO A 96 6.90 7.97 -7.58
C PRO A 96 5.72 8.22 -6.64
N GLY A 97 5.58 7.35 -5.64
CA GLY A 97 4.64 7.55 -4.53
C GLY A 97 5.12 8.60 -3.52
N PRO A 98 4.29 8.90 -2.51
CA PRO A 98 4.65 9.81 -1.43
C PRO A 98 5.79 9.26 -0.56
N ASP A 99 6.43 10.14 0.22
CA ASP A 99 7.41 9.73 1.22
C ASP A 99 6.87 8.66 2.16
N GLY A 100 7.73 7.70 2.51
CA GLY A 100 7.38 6.51 3.29
C GLY A 100 6.79 5.35 2.48
N SER A 101 6.63 5.47 1.15
CA SER A 101 6.19 4.34 0.30
C SER A 101 7.36 3.52 -0.27
N ARG A 102 8.60 4.03 -0.21
CA ARG A 102 9.77 3.44 -0.88
C ARG A 102 11.08 3.54 -0.06
N PRO A 103 11.39 2.54 0.79
CA PRO A 103 10.55 1.40 1.14
C PRO A 103 9.39 1.81 2.06
N PHE A 104 8.44 0.91 2.30
CA PHE A 104 7.34 1.21 3.22
C PHE A 104 7.87 1.62 4.60
N SER A 105 7.30 2.67 5.19
CA SER A 105 7.59 3.14 6.53
C SER A 105 6.33 3.80 7.08
N TYR A 106 5.64 3.14 8.00
CA TYR A 106 4.43 3.67 8.60
C TYR A 106 4.65 5.03 9.29
N PRO A 107 5.74 5.24 10.07
CA PRO A 107 6.02 6.55 10.68
C PRO A 107 6.20 7.70 9.67
N ARG A 108 6.60 7.41 8.42
CA ARG A 108 6.74 8.44 7.37
C ARG A 108 5.52 8.54 6.46
N LEU A 109 4.84 7.42 6.20
CA LEU A 109 3.73 7.36 5.26
C LEU A 109 2.41 7.79 5.90
N VAL A 110 2.12 7.28 7.10
CA VAL A 110 0.79 7.34 7.72
C VAL A 110 0.77 8.25 8.94
N GLN A 111 1.74 8.12 9.85
CA GLN A 111 1.75 8.91 11.09
C GLN A 111 1.60 10.43 10.86
N PRO A 112 2.21 11.06 9.83
CA PRO A 112 2.03 12.49 9.60
C PRO A 112 0.58 12.89 9.24
N VAL A 113 -0.19 11.98 8.64
CA VAL A 113 -1.63 12.19 8.40
C VAL A 113 -2.37 12.13 9.75
N LEU A 114 -2.05 11.16 10.59
CA LEU A 114 -2.67 11.00 11.91
C LEU A 114 -2.33 12.17 12.83
N ASP A 115 -1.10 12.65 12.85
CA ASP A 115 -0.68 13.79 13.69
C ASP A 115 -1.46 15.06 13.34
N ARG A 116 -1.63 15.32 12.05
CA ARG A 116 -2.33 16.53 11.57
C ARG A 116 -3.83 16.47 11.75
N ARG A 117 -4.41 15.27 11.64
CA ARG A 117 -5.87 15.10 11.56
C ARG A 117 -6.42 14.43 12.81
N CYS A 118 -5.85 13.32 13.24
CA CYS A 118 -6.49 12.46 14.23
C CYS A 118 -6.06 12.75 15.68
N VAL A 119 -4.77 13.01 15.93
CA VAL A 119 -4.20 13.04 17.29
C VAL A 119 -4.88 14.05 18.22
N ARG A 120 -5.38 15.19 17.71
CA ARG A 120 -6.10 16.18 18.54
C ARG A 120 -7.23 15.56 19.36
N CYS A 121 -7.99 14.62 18.80
CA CYS A 121 -9.08 13.93 19.50
C CYS A 121 -8.68 12.55 20.03
N HIS A 122 -7.55 12.01 19.56
CA HIS A 122 -7.06 10.65 19.80
C HIS A 122 -5.67 10.66 20.48
N ASP A 123 -5.44 11.54 21.44
CA ASP A 123 -4.15 11.71 22.14
C ASP A 123 -4.04 10.87 23.42
N GLY A 124 -5.04 10.05 23.73
CA GLY A 124 -5.08 9.22 24.94
C GLY A 124 -5.42 9.97 26.23
N LYS A 125 -5.83 11.24 26.14
CA LYS A 125 -6.35 12.00 27.29
C LYS A 125 -7.86 11.86 27.39
N THR A 126 -8.39 12.05 28.60
CA THR A 126 -9.83 12.14 28.85
C THR A 126 -10.31 13.59 28.68
N GLY A 127 -11.57 13.76 28.27
CA GLY A 127 -12.21 15.07 28.13
C GLY A 127 -13.31 15.10 27.08
N ASP A 128 -13.94 16.25 26.93
CA ASP A 128 -14.98 16.47 25.92
C ASP A 128 -14.39 16.30 24.51
N LEU A 129 -15.10 15.59 23.65
CA LEU A 129 -14.70 15.27 22.26
C LEU A 129 -13.41 14.41 22.15
N LYS A 130 -12.93 13.82 23.25
CA LYS A 130 -11.81 12.87 23.25
C LYS A 130 -12.29 11.44 23.02
N SER A 131 -11.49 10.69 22.28
CA SER A 131 -11.66 9.25 22.08
C SER A 131 -10.68 8.48 22.96
N PRO A 132 -11.07 7.32 23.50
CA PRO A 132 -10.15 6.43 24.21
C PRO A 132 -9.08 5.81 23.31
N LEU A 133 -9.25 5.87 21.98
CA LEU A 133 -8.28 5.33 21.02
C LEU A 133 -7.06 6.25 20.91
N VAL A 134 -5.86 5.70 21.05
CA VAL A 134 -4.60 6.46 21.02
C VAL A 134 -3.94 6.37 19.64
N LEU A 135 -3.82 7.50 18.95
CA LEU A 135 -3.26 7.59 17.59
C LEU A 135 -1.92 8.35 17.53
N THR A 136 -1.25 8.49 18.67
CA THR A 136 0.09 9.10 18.77
C THR A 136 1.19 8.18 18.21
N GLY A 137 2.24 8.80 17.65
CA GLY A 137 3.40 8.10 17.09
C GLY A 137 4.39 7.55 18.11
N GLU A 138 4.06 7.57 19.40
CA GLU A 138 4.96 7.10 20.46
C GLU A 138 5.31 5.63 20.25
N PRO A 139 6.60 5.25 20.35
CA PRO A 139 7.04 3.89 20.15
C PRO A 139 6.50 2.95 21.23
N THR A 140 6.19 1.72 20.82
CA THR A 140 6.00 0.57 21.70
C THR A 140 7.18 -0.38 21.55
N ASP A 141 7.10 -1.58 22.13
CA ASP A 141 8.13 -2.60 22.00
C ASP A 141 8.49 -2.86 20.53
N THR A 142 7.47 -3.02 19.66
CA THR A 142 7.69 -3.39 18.24
C THR A 142 7.30 -2.28 17.25
N PHE A 143 6.29 -1.46 17.54
CA PHE A 143 5.70 -0.52 16.59
C PHE A 143 5.52 0.87 17.22
N SER A 144 4.39 1.52 16.94
CA SER A 144 3.90 2.71 17.64
C SER A 144 2.51 2.47 18.22
N LYS A 145 2.10 3.28 19.20
CA LYS A 145 0.75 3.20 19.80
C LYS A 145 -0.35 3.35 18.76
N SER A 146 -0.18 4.30 17.84
CA SER A 146 -1.12 4.54 16.74
C SER A 146 -1.28 3.33 15.84
N TYR A 147 -0.18 2.66 15.47
CA TYR A 147 -0.24 1.49 14.64
C TYR A 147 -1.07 0.45 15.37
N GLU A 148 -0.63 0.01 16.56
CA GLU A 148 -1.29 -1.03 17.35
C GLU A 148 -2.78 -0.76 17.60
N SER A 149 -3.14 0.50 17.89
CA SER A 149 -4.52 0.93 18.10
C SER A 149 -5.40 0.81 16.84
N LEU A 150 -4.82 0.96 15.64
CA LEU A 150 -5.55 0.84 14.38
C LEU A 150 -5.85 -0.61 13.98
N LYS A 151 -5.25 -1.62 14.62
CA LYS A 151 -5.41 -3.03 14.24
C LYS A 151 -6.88 -3.48 14.06
N PRO A 152 -7.85 -3.10 14.91
CA PRO A 152 -9.25 -3.49 14.73
C PRO A 152 -9.95 -2.86 13.53
N TYR A 153 -9.39 -1.78 12.98
CA TYR A 153 -9.98 -0.97 11.91
C TYR A 153 -9.37 -1.23 10.53
N VAL A 154 -8.43 -2.18 10.44
CA VAL A 154 -7.73 -2.49 9.19
C VAL A 154 -7.86 -3.97 8.86
N ARG A 155 -7.77 -4.27 7.56
CA ARG A 155 -7.75 -5.63 7.02
C ARG A 155 -6.48 -5.86 6.24
N TRP A 156 -5.94 -7.06 6.34
CA TRP A 156 -4.74 -7.49 5.63
C TRP A 156 -4.88 -8.95 5.20
N TYR A 157 -4.10 -9.34 4.20
CA TYR A 157 -3.84 -10.72 3.80
C TYR A 157 -2.77 -11.32 4.72
N GLU A 158 -2.99 -12.53 5.21
CA GLU A 158 -1.99 -13.32 5.90
C GLU A 158 -2.32 -14.79 5.82
N TRP A 159 -1.33 -15.63 6.06
CA TRP A 159 -1.54 -17.05 6.33
C TRP A 159 -2.14 -17.22 7.74
N GLY A 160 -3.27 -17.91 7.84
CA GLY A 160 -4.06 -18.07 9.06
C GLY A 160 -5.56 -17.73 8.90
N GLY A 161 -6.39 -18.10 9.87
CA GLY A 161 -7.86 -17.94 9.80
C GLY A 161 -8.39 -16.53 10.10
N SER A 162 -7.53 -15.57 10.47
CA SER A 162 -7.92 -14.26 11.00
C SER A 162 -8.01 -13.13 9.96
N SER A 163 -7.96 -13.46 8.66
CA SER A 163 -7.70 -12.51 7.56
C SER A 163 -8.75 -12.55 6.46
N ILE A 164 -8.67 -11.63 5.48
CA ILE A 164 -9.65 -11.55 4.38
C ILE A 164 -9.64 -12.77 3.45
N THR A 165 -8.47 -13.38 3.20
CA THR A 165 -8.24 -14.58 2.37
C THR A 165 -6.73 -14.81 2.23
N GLN A 166 -6.25 -16.06 2.18
CA GLN A 166 -4.80 -16.35 2.16
C GLN A 166 -4.22 -16.42 0.73
N ILE A 167 -5.00 -16.95 -0.21
CA ILE A 167 -4.51 -17.43 -1.51
C ILE A 167 -5.05 -16.65 -2.72
N ILE A 168 -6.16 -15.92 -2.56
CA ILE A 168 -6.87 -15.30 -3.69
C ILE A 168 -7.18 -13.86 -3.36
N THR A 169 -6.91 -12.95 -4.29
CA THR A 169 -7.43 -11.57 -4.28
C THR A 169 -8.71 -11.53 -5.12
N ARG A 170 -9.73 -10.82 -4.65
CA ARG A 170 -10.99 -10.65 -5.38
C ARG A 170 -11.14 -9.18 -5.79
N PRO A 171 -11.60 -8.87 -7.01
CA PRO A 171 -11.82 -7.50 -7.44
C PRO A 171 -12.71 -6.73 -6.45
N GLY A 172 -12.32 -5.51 -6.10
CA GLY A 172 -13.01 -4.63 -5.16
C GLY A 172 -13.01 -5.10 -3.70
N ARG A 173 -12.13 -6.05 -3.35
CA ARG A 173 -11.98 -6.62 -2.01
C ARG A 173 -10.51 -6.63 -1.57
N ILE A 174 -9.84 -5.50 -1.79
CA ILE A 174 -8.45 -5.27 -1.36
C ILE A 174 -8.44 -4.51 -0.03
N GLY A 175 -7.26 -4.27 0.53
CA GLY A 175 -7.07 -3.71 1.87
C GLY A 175 -7.84 -2.42 2.12
N ALA A 176 -7.82 -1.46 1.20
CA ALA A 176 -8.56 -0.21 1.33
C ALA A 176 -10.07 -0.43 1.39
N ASP A 177 -10.63 -1.26 0.50
CA ASP A 177 -12.07 -1.53 0.42
C ASP A 177 -12.59 -2.35 1.61
N GLU A 178 -11.77 -3.24 2.15
CA GLU A 178 -12.14 -4.15 3.24
C GLU A 178 -11.91 -3.57 4.64
N SER A 179 -11.06 -2.54 4.76
CA SER A 179 -10.72 -1.94 6.04
C SER A 179 -11.85 -1.05 6.57
N PRO A 180 -12.38 -1.33 7.78
CA PRO A 180 -13.39 -0.46 8.41
C PRO A 180 -12.97 0.99 8.54
N LEU A 181 -11.66 1.27 8.62
CA LEU A 181 -11.09 2.60 8.79
C LEU A 181 -11.67 3.61 7.80
N LEU A 182 -11.77 3.28 6.51
CA LEU A 182 -12.26 4.26 5.53
C LEU A 182 -13.74 4.62 5.76
N LYS A 183 -14.55 3.68 6.26
CA LYS A 183 -15.94 3.94 6.65
C LYS A 183 -16.03 4.82 7.90
N VAL A 184 -15.14 4.60 8.87
CA VAL A 184 -15.04 5.44 10.08
C VAL A 184 -14.72 6.89 9.69
N LEU A 185 -13.79 7.09 8.75
CA LEU A 185 -13.43 8.43 8.27
C LEU A 185 -14.59 9.16 7.57
N GLU A 186 -15.61 8.42 7.11
CA GLU A 186 -16.80 8.94 6.43
C GLU A 186 -18.02 9.04 7.35
N ASP A 187 -17.91 8.61 8.62
CA ASP A 187 -19.03 8.66 9.56
C ASP A 187 -19.41 10.10 9.95
N SER A 188 -20.59 10.26 10.55
CA SER A 188 -21.12 11.58 10.91
C SER A 188 -20.28 12.34 11.94
N THR A 189 -19.43 11.65 12.70
CA THR A 189 -18.54 12.24 13.69
C THR A 189 -17.29 12.77 13.00
N HIS A 190 -16.63 11.96 12.18
CA HIS A 190 -15.40 12.30 11.50
C HIS A 190 -15.64 13.25 10.33
N ALA A 191 -16.65 13.02 9.49
CA ALA A 191 -16.92 13.84 8.31
C ALA A 191 -17.18 15.33 8.64
N LYS A 192 -17.69 15.63 9.84
CA LYS A 192 -17.92 17.02 10.30
C LYS A 192 -16.64 17.75 10.70
N HIS A 193 -15.61 17.01 11.11
CA HIS A 193 -14.39 17.56 11.67
C HIS A 193 -13.16 17.32 10.78
N PHE A 194 -13.30 16.51 9.72
CA PHE A 194 -12.23 16.07 8.84
C PHE A 194 -12.61 16.15 7.38
N ASN A 195 -11.80 16.89 6.62
CA ASN A 195 -11.73 16.74 5.17
C ASN A 195 -10.28 16.45 4.79
N LEU A 196 -9.97 15.17 4.55
CA LEU A 196 -8.65 14.76 4.08
C LEU A 196 -8.41 15.30 2.68
N THR A 197 -7.23 15.87 2.44
CA THR A 197 -6.82 16.19 1.07
C THR A 197 -6.68 14.91 0.24
N LYS A 198 -6.66 15.05 -1.09
CA LYS A 198 -6.41 13.91 -1.99
C LYS A 198 -5.10 13.19 -1.65
N GLU A 199 -4.06 13.93 -1.29
CA GLU A 199 -2.76 13.36 -0.91
C GLU A 199 -2.84 12.57 0.41
N GLU A 200 -3.47 13.14 1.44
CA GLU A 200 -3.63 12.48 2.75
C GLU A 200 -4.43 11.19 2.62
N ARG A 201 -5.51 11.21 1.84
CA ARG A 201 -6.32 10.02 1.55
C ARG A 201 -5.52 8.96 0.78
N ASN A 202 -4.75 9.39 -0.22
CA ASN A 202 -3.92 8.50 -1.02
C ASN A 202 -2.86 7.78 -0.17
N ARG A 203 -2.24 8.47 0.81
CA ARG A 203 -1.29 7.85 1.76
C ARG A 203 -1.93 6.70 2.54
N LEU A 204 -3.17 6.88 3.00
CA LEU A 204 -3.92 5.81 3.68
C LEU A 204 -4.26 4.66 2.74
N HIS A 205 -4.75 4.94 1.53
CA HIS A 205 -5.03 3.90 0.53
C HIS A 205 -3.79 3.06 0.20
N ILE A 206 -2.66 3.72 -0.09
CA ILE A 206 -1.38 3.06 -0.38
C ILE A 206 -0.95 2.14 0.77
N TRP A 207 -1.10 2.58 2.02
CA TRP A 207 -0.76 1.77 3.18
C TRP A 207 -1.69 0.56 3.35
N LEU A 208 -3.00 0.76 3.23
CA LEU A 208 -4.00 -0.31 3.36
C LEU A 208 -3.83 -1.35 2.24
N ASP A 209 -3.71 -0.91 0.99
CA ASP A 209 -3.53 -1.79 -0.18
C ASP A 209 -2.13 -2.39 -0.28
N GLY A 210 -1.14 -1.78 0.40
CA GLY A 210 0.21 -2.31 0.60
C GLY A 210 0.29 -3.47 1.60
N ASN A 211 -0.86 -3.90 2.14
CA ASN A 211 -1.01 -4.90 3.20
C ASN A 211 -0.60 -4.43 4.60
N VAL A 212 -0.81 -3.14 4.89
CA VAL A 212 -0.67 -2.53 6.22
C VAL A 212 0.74 -2.70 6.84
N PRO A 213 1.84 -2.52 6.08
CA PRO A 213 3.18 -2.68 6.64
C PRO A 213 3.48 -1.58 7.67
N PHE A 214 4.28 -1.91 8.68
CA PHE A 214 4.94 -0.91 9.53
C PHE A 214 6.35 -0.63 9.03
N TYR A 215 7.12 -1.69 8.78
CA TYR A 215 8.50 -1.65 8.29
C TYR A 215 8.60 -2.09 6.84
N GLY A 216 9.58 -1.54 6.15
CA GLY A 216 9.95 -1.86 4.76
C GLY A 216 11.28 -2.59 4.66
N THR A 217 11.81 -3.09 5.78
CA THR A 217 13.11 -3.73 5.90
C THR A 217 13.09 -4.87 6.93
N TYR A 218 13.98 -5.84 6.74
CA TYR A 218 14.24 -6.94 7.68
C TYR A 218 15.48 -6.69 8.53
N ASP A 219 16.27 -5.65 8.23
CA ASP A 219 17.45 -5.33 9.01
C ASP A 219 17.04 -4.60 10.30
N GLU A 220 17.46 -5.11 11.46
CA GLU A 220 17.03 -4.59 12.77
C GLU A 220 17.48 -3.15 13.01
N THR A 221 18.67 -2.78 12.51
CA THR A 221 19.20 -1.41 12.63
C THR A 221 18.35 -0.45 11.79
N GLN A 222 17.99 -0.87 10.57
CA GLN A 222 17.09 -0.10 9.72
C GLN A 222 15.66 -0.07 10.26
N GLN A 223 15.18 -1.12 10.93
CA GLN A 223 13.88 -1.08 11.62
C GLN A 223 13.88 -0.03 12.72
N LEU A 224 14.95 0.04 13.53
CA LEU A 224 15.09 1.08 14.55
C LEU A 224 15.05 2.48 13.93
N ALA A 225 15.79 2.69 12.84
CA ALA A 225 15.77 3.96 12.10
C ALA A 225 14.36 4.30 11.59
N GLN A 226 13.68 3.36 10.93
CA GLN A 226 12.31 3.56 10.46
C GLN A 226 11.33 3.84 11.61
N ARG A 227 11.48 3.17 12.76
CA ARG A 227 10.66 3.41 13.96
C ARG A 227 10.80 4.85 14.46
N ASN A 228 12.01 5.41 14.34
CA ASN A 228 12.29 6.82 14.69
C ASN A 228 11.90 7.80 13.57
N GLY A 229 11.23 7.34 12.51
CA GLY A 229 10.81 8.18 11.38
C GLY A 229 11.91 8.46 10.37
N GLU A 230 13.07 7.80 10.46
CA GLU A 230 14.18 8.00 9.54
C GLU A 230 13.97 7.22 8.22
N ALA A 231 14.52 7.76 7.14
CA ALA A 231 14.55 7.06 5.86
C ALA A 231 15.68 6.01 5.87
N VAL A 232 15.48 4.90 5.17
CA VAL A 232 16.47 3.83 5.02
C VAL A 232 16.74 3.58 3.54
N PRO A 233 17.96 3.13 3.19
CA PRO A 233 18.30 2.89 1.79
C PRO A 233 17.44 1.78 1.17
N LEU A 234 17.34 1.78 -0.16
CA LEU A 234 16.75 0.67 -0.88
C LEU A 234 17.62 -0.58 -0.71
N PRO A 235 17.03 -1.77 -0.55
CA PRO A 235 17.81 -3.00 -0.42
C PRO A 235 18.61 -3.26 -1.70
N LEU A 236 19.90 -3.57 -1.52
CA LEU A 236 20.83 -3.85 -2.62
C LEU A 236 20.38 -5.09 -3.41
N ILE A 237 19.87 -6.10 -2.71
CA ILE A 237 19.35 -7.36 -3.25
C ILE A 237 17.87 -7.47 -2.88
N GLN A 238 17.03 -7.87 -3.85
CA GLN A 238 15.58 -8.05 -3.69
C GLN A 238 15.18 -9.45 -4.11
#